data_AF-A0AAD8E3B0-F1
#
_entry.id   AF-A0AAD8E3B0-F1
#
_cell.length_a   1.000
_cell.length_b   1.000
_cell.length_c   1.000
_cell.angle_alpha   90.00
_cell.angle_beta   90.00
_cell.angle_gamma   90.00
#
_symmetry.space_group_name_H-M   'P 1'
#
loop_
_entity.id
_entity.type
_entity.pdbx_description
1 polymer ?
#
loop_
_entity_poly.entity_id
_entity_poly.type
_entity_poly.pdbx_seq_one_letter_code
_entity_poly.pdbx_strand_id
1 'polypeptide(L)'
;GAEYTDGLMDHMDLIIMAVPPKREGGEPNEFHSIGRVGSGYTMDELSDLLQKLSPHWQQVQSGRCPPGLFWTKEKPDVWIAPQNSYILEIKATEIIPSNSFKVDYTLRFPRVETIRYDKKWSDCMTLADFENLRKEASGKLYSRHIDANETVEKSPRKRQRVTAKATRILGEQFRGADISDINAVSNLLESKEFCVLTGWKQLSKQDIEIKIVRHGGTVVQNPGANTSCALADEYTLRVRNIEASGKCSVAKLTEEIEQKLSVEYDEFGDSYTHPATEESLRYALEQVQKKGCAVELTEGMIADLEIDLFSGPSPFSMFRLCRAYIDKYEKVS
;
A
#
# COMPACT_ATOMS: atom_id res chain seq x y z
N GLY A 1 -15.64 -9.02 17.00
CA GLY A 1 -16.38 -9.49 15.81
C GLY A 1 -15.93 -8.69 14.61
N ALA A 2 -16.21 -9.13 13.39
CA ALA A 2 -15.78 -8.44 12.18
C ALA A 2 -16.86 -8.50 11.09
N GLU A 3 -16.76 -7.59 10.13
CA GLU A 3 -17.58 -7.56 8.93
C GLU A 3 -16.75 -7.86 7.68
N TYR A 4 -17.42 -8.36 6.65
CA TYR A 4 -16.86 -8.46 5.32
C TYR A 4 -17.21 -7.20 4.53
N THR A 5 -16.22 -6.36 4.24
CA THR A 5 -16.36 -5.32 3.22
C THR A 5 -15.91 -5.90 1.89
N ASP A 6 -16.79 -5.94 0.89
CA ASP A 6 -16.47 -6.44 -0.46
C ASP A 6 -15.95 -7.91 -0.52
N GLY A 7 -16.39 -8.76 0.42
CA GLY A 7 -15.95 -10.16 0.49
C GLY A 7 -14.60 -10.35 1.21
N LEU A 8 -14.03 -9.29 1.78
CA LEU A 8 -12.77 -9.28 2.51
C LEU A 8 -12.97 -8.92 3.98
N MET A 9 -12.24 -9.59 4.87
CA MET A 9 -12.19 -9.27 6.29
C MET A 9 -11.14 -8.17 6.53
N ASP A 10 -11.42 -6.97 6.03
CA ASP A 10 -10.43 -5.88 6.02
C ASP A 10 -10.40 -5.07 7.33
N HIS A 11 -11.46 -5.15 8.14
CA HIS A 11 -11.61 -4.32 9.34
C HIS A 11 -12.12 -5.13 10.54
N MET A 12 -11.34 -5.09 11.63
CA MET A 12 -11.77 -5.64 12.92
C MET A 12 -12.71 -4.65 13.60
N ASP A 13 -13.99 -4.76 13.31
CA ASP A 13 -14.90 -3.69 13.69
C ASP A 13 -15.41 -3.84 15.11
N LEU A 14 -16.16 -4.88 15.47
CA LEU A 14 -16.94 -4.84 16.70
C LEU A 14 -16.13 -5.19 17.97
N ILE A 15 -16.00 -4.22 18.87
CA ILE A 15 -15.44 -4.38 20.23
C ILE A 15 -16.56 -4.72 21.22
N ILE A 16 -16.24 -5.61 22.16
CA ILE A 16 -17.10 -6.03 23.26
C ILE A 16 -16.44 -5.73 24.61
N MET A 17 -17.25 -5.47 25.64
CA MET A 17 -16.81 -5.32 27.03
C MET A 17 -17.44 -6.41 27.90
N ALA A 18 -16.77 -6.83 28.97
CA ALA A 18 -17.36 -7.81 29.89
C ALA A 18 -18.44 -7.19 30.76
N VAL A 19 -19.46 -7.98 31.02
CA VAL A 19 -20.35 -7.79 32.15
C VAL A 19 -19.70 -8.45 33.37
N PRO A 20 -19.68 -7.77 34.53
CA PRO A 20 -19.15 -8.37 35.75
C PRO A 20 -19.74 -9.78 36.01
N PRO A 21 -18.89 -10.77 36.33
CA PRO A 21 -19.34 -12.14 36.58
C PRO A 21 -20.27 -12.19 37.79
N LYS A 22 -21.24 -13.11 37.77
CA LYS A 22 -22.20 -13.30 38.88
C LYS A 22 -21.56 -13.81 40.18
N ARG A 23 -20.31 -14.28 40.12
CA ARG A 23 -19.51 -14.74 41.27
C ARG A 23 -18.21 -13.94 41.32
N GLU A 24 -17.85 -13.43 42.50
CA GLU A 24 -16.56 -12.79 42.71
C GLU A 24 -15.42 -13.77 42.41
N GLY A 25 -14.47 -13.35 41.57
CA GLY A 25 -13.34 -14.17 41.12
C GLY A 25 -13.65 -15.17 39.98
N GLY A 26 -14.87 -15.19 39.44
CA GLY A 26 -15.21 -15.98 38.26
C GLY A 26 -14.79 -15.32 36.94
N GLU A 27 -14.66 -16.10 35.88
CA GLU A 27 -14.47 -15.54 34.53
C GLU A 27 -15.77 -14.90 34.01
N PRO A 28 -15.68 -13.83 33.20
CA PRO A 28 -16.85 -13.20 32.60
C PRO A 28 -17.51 -14.12 31.56
N ASN A 29 -18.82 -14.29 31.67
CA ASN A 29 -19.61 -15.16 30.77
C ASN A 29 -20.55 -14.36 29.86
N GLU A 30 -20.59 -13.04 30.03
CA GLU A 30 -21.49 -12.15 29.31
C GLU A 30 -20.71 -10.91 28.86
N PHE A 31 -20.89 -10.54 27.58
CA PHE A 31 -20.15 -9.46 26.94
C PHE A 31 -21.09 -8.62 26.08
N HIS A 32 -20.99 -7.29 26.22
CA HIS A 32 -21.86 -6.34 25.55
C HIS A 32 -21.06 -5.51 24.54
N SER A 33 -21.63 -5.29 23.36
CA SER A 33 -21.00 -4.45 22.33
C SER A 33 -20.96 -2.97 22.74
N ILE A 34 -19.84 -2.29 22.45
CA ILE A 34 -19.63 -0.87 22.74
C ILE A 34 -19.42 -0.02 21.48
N GLY A 35 -18.74 -0.54 20.47
CA GLY A 35 -18.29 0.30 19.36
C GLY A 35 -17.54 -0.46 18.30
N ARG A 36 -17.12 0.29 17.26
CA ARG A 36 -16.31 -0.22 16.16
C ARG A 36 -14.90 0.36 16.13
N VAL A 37 -13.86 -0.42 15.81
CA VAL A 37 -12.47 0.06 15.69
C VAL A 37 -11.67 -0.54 14.52
N GLY A 38 -11.79 0.04 13.33
CA GLY A 38 -11.03 -0.40 12.16
C GLY A 38 -9.63 0.22 11.99
N SER A 39 -9.07 0.91 13.00
CA SER A 39 -7.82 1.68 12.82
C SER A 39 -6.89 1.64 14.03
N GLY A 40 -5.60 1.91 13.82
CA GLY A 40 -4.60 2.02 14.88
C GLY A 40 -3.47 0.98 14.83
N TYR A 41 -3.63 -0.05 13.99
CA TYR A 41 -2.62 -1.08 13.76
C TYR A 41 -1.63 -0.68 12.66
N THR A 42 -0.40 -1.17 12.77
CA THR A 42 0.50 -1.33 11.62
C THR A 42 0.03 -2.49 10.73
N MET A 43 0.52 -2.55 9.48
CA MET A 43 0.16 -3.64 8.56
C MET A 43 0.62 -5.00 9.09
N ASP A 44 1.79 -5.05 9.73
CA ASP A 44 2.36 -6.29 10.29
C ASP A 44 1.57 -6.75 11.52
N GLU A 45 1.21 -5.84 12.44
CA GLU A 45 0.37 -6.16 13.59
C GLU A 45 -1.01 -6.67 13.18
N LEU A 46 -1.62 -6.02 12.17
CA LEU A 46 -2.91 -6.47 11.65
C LEU A 46 -2.78 -7.87 11.03
N SER A 47 -1.75 -8.11 10.22
CA SER A 47 -1.48 -9.41 9.62
C SER A 47 -1.30 -10.51 10.66
N ASP A 48 -0.48 -10.28 11.68
CA ASP A 48 -0.22 -11.24 12.78
C ASP A 48 -1.50 -11.51 13.59
N LEU A 49 -2.28 -10.47 13.91
CA LEU A 49 -3.54 -10.62 14.61
C LEU A 49 -4.55 -11.45 13.81
N LEU A 50 -4.73 -11.13 12.53
CA LEU A 50 -5.64 -11.86 11.64
C LEU A 50 -5.23 -13.33 11.52
N GLN A 51 -3.93 -13.61 11.40
CA GLN A 51 -3.41 -14.97 11.34
C GLN A 51 -3.73 -15.76 12.62
N LYS A 52 -3.53 -15.16 13.80
CA LYS A 52 -3.84 -15.80 15.09
C LYS A 52 -5.34 -16.03 15.29
N LEU A 53 -6.19 -15.15 14.78
CA LEU A 53 -7.64 -15.24 14.93
C LEU A 53 -8.33 -16.11 13.86
N SER A 54 -7.69 -16.30 12.71
CA SER A 54 -8.18 -17.06 11.56
C SER A 54 -8.89 -18.39 11.91
N PRO A 55 -8.33 -19.29 12.74
CA PRO A 55 -8.96 -20.58 13.02
C PRO A 55 -10.21 -20.52 13.91
N HIS A 56 -10.52 -19.37 14.50
CA HIS A 56 -11.57 -19.23 15.51
C HIS A 56 -12.82 -18.48 15.03
N TRP A 57 -12.83 -17.99 13.78
CA TRP A 57 -13.96 -17.29 13.21
C TRP A 57 -15.18 -18.19 13.01
N GLN A 58 -16.33 -17.67 13.39
CA GLN A 58 -17.62 -18.33 13.24
C GLN A 58 -18.62 -17.37 12.60
N GLN A 59 -19.44 -17.89 11.68
CA GLN A 59 -20.49 -17.08 11.06
C GLN A 59 -21.60 -16.77 12.05
N VAL A 60 -22.09 -15.53 12.02
CA VAL A 60 -23.27 -15.14 12.78
C VAL A 60 -24.51 -15.72 12.10
N GLN A 61 -25.28 -16.53 12.82
CA GLN A 61 -26.54 -17.05 12.31
C GLN A 61 -27.63 -15.97 12.36
N SER A 62 -28.37 -15.82 11.27
CA SER A 62 -29.44 -14.82 11.15
C SER A 62 -30.45 -14.91 12.31
N GLY A 63 -30.60 -13.79 13.03
CA GLY A 63 -31.59 -13.63 14.09
C GLY A 63 -31.21 -14.22 15.46
N ARG A 64 -29.97 -14.73 15.64
CA ARG A 64 -29.50 -15.25 16.93
C ARG A 64 -28.17 -14.63 17.33
N CYS A 65 -28.08 -14.16 18.58
CA CYS A 65 -26.80 -13.82 19.19
C CYS A 65 -26.12 -15.10 19.70
N PRO A 66 -24.80 -15.24 19.52
CA PRO A 66 -24.02 -16.30 20.14
C PRO A 66 -24.13 -16.30 21.67
N PRO A 67 -23.93 -17.46 22.33
CA PRO A 67 -23.96 -17.54 23.78
C PRO A 67 -22.98 -16.55 24.44
N GLY A 68 -23.49 -15.75 25.37
CA GLY A 68 -22.68 -14.80 26.14
C GLY A 68 -22.31 -13.50 25.39
N LEU A 69 -22.70 -13.34 24.12
CA LEU A 69 -22.48 -12.10 23.36
C LEU A 69 -23.81 -11.38 23.13
N PHE A 70 -23.81 -10.07 23.35
CA PHE A 70 -25.00 -9.24 23.21
C PHE A 70 -24.71 -7.99 22.38
N TRP A 71 -25.42 -7.85 21.26
CA TRP A 71 -25.42 -6.68 20.39
C TRP A 71 -26.86 -6.25 20.05
N THR A 72 -27.02 -5.03 19.52
CA THR A 72 -28.32 -4.45 19.17
C THR A 72 -28.44 -4.25 17.67
N LYS A 73 -28.34 -3.01 17.17
CA LYS A 73 -28.47 -2.70 15.73
C LYS A 73 -27.23 -3.10 14.95
N GLU A 74 -26.06 -2.81 15.51
CA GLU A 74 -24.76 -3.11 14.92
C GLU A 74 -24.38 -4.55 15.24
N LYS A 75 -24.53 -5.43 14.25
CA LYS A 75 -24.15 -6.84 14.33
C LYS A 75 -22.93 -7.10 13.43
N PRO A 76 -22.01 -8.00 13.81
CA PRO A 76 -20.93 -8.40 12.92
C PRO A 76 -21.40 -9.50 11.96
N ASP A 77 -20.67 -9.72 10.88
CA ASP A 77 -20.89 -10.88 9.98
C ASP A 77 -20.31 -12.17 10.59
N VAL A 78 -19.17 -12.02 11.27
CA VAL A 78 -18.45 -13.12 11.91
C VAL A 78 -18.01 -12.75 13.32
N TRP A 79 -17.94 -13.76 14.18
CA TRP A 79 -17.65 -13.61 15.59
C TRP A 79 -16.62 -14.65 16.06
N ILE A 80 -16.02 -14.39 17.21
CA ILE A 80 -15.09 -15.28 17.90
C ILE A 80 -15.57 -15.40 19.34
N ALA A 81 -15.48 -16.61 19.89
CA ALA A 81 -15.72 -16.84 21.31
C ALA A 81 -14.69 -16.06 22.15
N PRO A 82 -15.09 -15.34 23.22
CA PRO A 82 -14.20 -14.50 24.00
C PRO A 82 -12.89 -15.17 24.42
N GLN A 83 -12.93 -16.48 24.74
CA GLN A 83 -11.77 -17.28 25.16
C GLN A 83 -10.66 -17.36 24.11
N ASN A 84 -11.01 -17.23 22.83
CA ASN A 84 -10.09 -17.30 21.70
C ASN A 84 -9.75 -15.91 21.12
N SER A 85 -10.17 -14.84 21.80
CA SER A 85 -9.93 -13.45 21.39
C SER A 85 -8.77 -12.84 22.18
N TYR A 86 -8.28 -11.69 21.71
CA TYR A 86 -7.25 -10.89 22.39
C TYR A 86 -7.82 -9.57 22.90
N ILE A 87 -7.16 -9.00 23.92
CA ILE A 87 -7.48 -7.69 24.45
C ILE A 87 -6.87 -6.60 23.57
N LEU A 88 -7.65 -5.57 23.29
CA LEU A 88 -7.22 -4.39 22.55
C LEU A 88 -7.21 -3.19 23.49
N GLU A 89 -6.09 -2.48 23.53
CA GLU A 89 -6.01 -1.18 24.20
C GLU A 89 -6.46 -0.10 23.24
N ILE A 90 -7.54 0.60 23.59
CA ILE A 90 -8.22 1.54 22.70
C ILE A 90 -8.11 2.95 23.24
N LYS A 91 -7.69 3.85 22.37
CA LYS A 91 -7.65 5.28 22.59
C LYS A 91 -8.83 5.93 21.89
N ALA A 92 -9.58 6.76 22.60
CA ALA A 92 -10.71 7.52 22.05
C ALA A 92 -10.72 8.95 22.60
N THR A 93 -11.45 9.84 21.92
CA THR A 93 -11.51 11.25 22.31
C THR A 93 -12.57 11.49 23.39
N GLU A 94 -13.71 10.84 23.25
CA GLU A 94 -14.87 11.05 24.10
C GLU A 94 -15.82 9.83 24.06
N ILE A 95 -16.57 9.64 25.14
CA ILE A 95 -17.66 8.66 25.26
C ILE A 95 -18.96 9.39 24.95
N ILE A 96 -19.70 8.91 23.96
CA ILE A 96 -20.94 9.52 23.49
C ILE A 96 -22.12 8.54 23.65
N PRO A 97 -23.34 9.00 23.96
CA PRO A 97 -24.53 8.15 23.94
C PRO A 97 -24.78 7.57 22.54
N SER A 98 -25.17 6.30 22.45
CA SER A 98 -25.50 5.65 21.19
C SER A 98 -26.44 4.46 21.38
N ASN A 99 -27.53 4.41 20.61
CA ASN A 99 -28.46 3.27 20.62
C ASN A 99 -28.08 2.17 19.60
N SER A 100 -26.92 2.30 18.96
CA SER A 100 -26.42 1.35 17.95
C SER A 100 -25.79 0.10 18.58
N PHE A 101 -25.34 0.21 19.83
CA PHE A 101 -24.63 -0.85 20.56
C PHE A 101 -25.37 -1.22 21.84
N LYS A 102 -24.95 -2.30 22.50
CA LYS A 102 -25.66 -2.83 23.69
C LYS A 102 -25.46 -1.98 24.94
N VAL A 103 -24.31 -1.32 25.07
CA VAL A 103 -23.94 -0.51 26.25
C VAL A 103 -24.60 0.87 26.27
N ASP A 104 -25.44 1.23 25.30
CA ASP A 104 -26.07 2.55 25.13
C ASP A 104 -25.10 3.75 25.00
N TYR A 105 -23.80 3.47 24.90
CA TYR A 105 -22.72 4.42 24.66
C TYR A 105 -21.74 3.84 23.64
N THR A 106 -20.97 4.73 23.00
CA THR A 106 -19.88 4.37 22.11
C THR A 106 -18.71 5.34 22.22
N LEU A 107 -17.60 4.98 21.59
CA LEU A 107 -16.37 5.75 21.59
C LEU A 107 -16.29 6.63 20.34
N ARG A 108 -15.90 7.90 20.49
CA ARG A 108 -15.66 8.80 19.37
C ARG A 108 -14.18 8.82 18.98
N PHE A 109 -13.93 8.61 17.69
CA PHE A 109 -12.59 8.43 17.10
C PHE A 109 -11.75 7.35 17.81
N PRO A 110 -12.28 6.14 18.01
CA PRO A 110 -11.52 5.05 18.61
C PRO A 110 -10.39 4.61 17.67
N ARG A 111 -9.24 4.33 18.25
CA ARG A 111 -8.07 3.75 17.58
C ARG A 111 -7.42 2.74 18.51
N VAL A 112 -6.96 1.64 17.97
CA VAL A 112 -6.13 0.71 18.73
C VAL A 112 -4.76 1.34 18.96
N GLU A 113 -4.33 1.36 20.21
CA GLU A 113 -3.01 1.84 20.61
C GLU A 113 -2.04 0.66 20.73
N THR A 114 -2.49 -0.49 21.24
CA THR A 114 -1.68 -1.71 21.35
C THR A 114 -2.56 -2.95 21.43
N ILE A 115 -2.09 -4.06 20.84
CA ILE A 115 -2.69 -5.38 21.05
C ILE A 115 -2.07 -6.00 22.31
N ARG A 116 -2.88 -6.27 23.33
CA ARG A 116 -2.43 -6.70 24.66
C ARG A 116 -2.38 -8.22 24.75
N TYR A 117 -1.39 -8.82 24.10
CA TYR A 117 -1.11 -10.26 24.20
C TYR A 117 -0.66 -10.70 25.61
N ASP A 118 -0.25 -9.75 26.44
CA ASP A 118 0.13 -9.94 27.84
C ASP A 118 -1.08 -10.17 28.76
N LYS A 119 -2.30 -9.84 28.32
CA LYS A 119 -3.53 -9.96 29.10
C LYS A 119 -4.35 -11.17 28.66
N LYS A 120 -5.06 -11.78 29.61
CA LYS A 120 -6.07 -12.80 29.29
C LYS A 120 -7.34 -12.13 28.80
N TRP A 121 -8.12 -12.86 27.99
CA TRP A 121 -9.44 -12.42 27.54
C TRP A 121 -10.39 -12.05 28.69
N SER A 122 -10.22 -12.71 29.85
CA SER A 122 -10.98 -12.47 31.07
C SER A 122 -10.66 -11.15 31.76
N ASP A 123 -9.51 -10.53 31.45
CA ASP A 123 -9.05 -9.27 32.02
C ASP A 123 -9.58 -8.06 31.25
N CYS A 124 -10.62 -8.25 30.43
CA CYS A 124 -11.25 -7.17 29.69
C CYS A 124 -11.99 -6.22 30.64
N MET A 125 -12.12 -4.97 30.19
CA MET A 125 -12.80 -3.92 30.95
C MET A 125 -14.25 -4.32 31.25
N THR A 126 -14.69 -4.11 32.49
CA THR A 126 -16.07 -4.41 32.89
C THR A 126 -17.00 -3.21 32.63
N LEU A 127 -18.31 -3.47 32.54
CA LEU A 127 -19.31 -2.41 32.47
C LEU A 127 -19.25 -1.43 33.65
N ALA A 128 -18.90 -1.92 34.84
CA ALA A 128 -18.78 -1.08 36.03
C ALA A 128 -17.59 -0.12 35.89
N ASP A 129 -16.44 -0.61 35.44
CA ASP A 129 -15.25 0.20 35.19
C ASP A 129 -15.52 1.25 34.10
N PHE A 130 -16.24 0.85 33.05
CA PHE A 130 -16.57 1.75 31.95
C PHE A 130 -17.51 2.88 32.40
N GLU A 131 -18.51 2.57 33.22
CA GLU A 131 -19.42 3.57 33.77
C GLU A 131 -18.71 4.53 34.74
N ASN A 132 -17.77 4.02 35.54
CA ASN A 132 -16.91 4.85 36.38
C ASN A 132 -16.04 5.79 35.53
N LEU A 133 -15.38 5.25 34.49
CA LEU A 133 -14.59 6.03 33.54
C LEU A 133 -15.43 7.13 32.89
N ARG A 134 -16.67 6.82 32.48
CA ARG A 134 -17.60 7.80 31.88
C ARG A 134 -17.95 8.94 32.84
N LYS A 135 -18.26 8.61 34.10
CA LYS A 135 -18.59 9.59 35.15
C LYS A 135 -17.40 10.49 35.46
N GLU A 136 -16.22 9.92 35.61
CA GLU A 136 -14.98 10.65 35.89
C GLU A 136 -14.56 11.56 34.72
N ALA A 137 -14.71 11.07 33.49
CA ALA A 137 -14.31 11.80 32.29
C ALA A 137 -15.29 12.92 31.87
N SER A 138 -16.50 13.00 32.47
CA SER A 138 -17.58 13.90 32.01
C SER A 138 -17.79 13.83 30.49
N GLY A 139 -17.61 12.64 29.91
CA GLY A 139 -17.64 12.37 28.47
C GLY A 139 -16.32 12.59 27.70
N LYS A 140 -15.33 13.33 28.20
CA LYS A 140 -14.07 13.63 27.51
C LYS A 140 -12.87 12.89 28.11
N LEU A 141 -12.29 11.98 27.33
CA LEU A 141 -11.22 11.06 27.77
C LEU A 141 -9.82 11.69 27.81
N TYR A 142 -9.66 12.93 27.34
CA TYR A 142 -8.37 13.62 27.27
C TYR A 142 -8.01 14.45 28.53
N SER A 143 -8.92 14.57 29.50
CA SER A 143 -8.79 15.53 30.60
C SER A 143 -7.83 15.10 31.71
N ARG A 144 -7.42 13.83 31.74
CA ARG A 144 -6.41 13.31 32.66
C ARG A 144 -5.88 12.00 32.08
N HIS A 145 -4.56 11.82 32.00
CA HIS A 145 -4.00 10.48 31.85
C HIS A 145 -4.49 9.68 33.07
N ILE A 146 -5.52 8.86 32.92
CA ILE A 146 -5.95 7.91 33.94
C ILE A 146 -5.00 6.73 33.79
N ASP A 147 -3.78 6.91 34.30
CA ASP A 147 -2.81 5.84 34.45
C ASP A 147 -3.31 4.94 35.59
N ALA A 148 -4.02 3.88 35.23
CA ALA A 148 -4.32 2.78 36.12
C ALA A 148 -3.06 1.92 36.31
N ASN A 149 -2.08 2.46 37.05
CA ASN A 149 -1.08 1.74 37.84
C ASN A 149 -0.07 2.74 38.44
N GLU A 150 -0.21 3.03 39.74
CA GLU A 150 0.89 3.55 40.54
C GLU A 150 1.96 2.45 40.67
N THR A 151 3.08 2.61 39.95
CA THR A 151 4.49 2.39 40.38
C THR A 151 5.38 2.14 39.16
N VAL A 152 5.83 3.19 38.46
CA VAL A 152 7.17 3.22 37.83
C VAL A 152 7.66 4.66 37.83
N GLU A 153 8.93 4.81 38.21
CA GLU A 153 9.65 6.06 38.44
C GLU A 153 9.58 7.07 37.29
N LYS A 154 9.60 8.35 37.69
CA LYS A 154 9.63 9.53 36.81
C LYS A 154 10.78 9.44 35.80
N SER A 155 10.45 9.12 34.55
CA SER A 155 11.36 9.32 33.41
C SER A 155 11.36 10.80 32.97
N PRO A 156 12.48 11.32 32.43
CA PRO A 156 12.72 12.75 32.34
C PRO A 156 11.81 13.40 31.30
N ARG A 157 11.29 14.58 31.67
CA ARG A 157 10.44 15.45 30.86
C ARG A 157 10.91 15.51 29.41
N LYS A 158 10.09 14.96 28.51
CA LYS A 158 10.27 15.05 27.06
C LYS A 158 10.33 16.53 26.66
N ARG A 159 11.46 16.92 26.07
CA ARG A 159 11.69 18.25 25.49
C ARG A 159 10.47 18.64 24.65
N GLN A 160 9.98 19.85 24.89
CA GLN A 160 8.94 20.50 24.11
C GLN A 160 9.40 20.50 22.65
N ARG A 161 8.86 19.58 21.85
CA ARG A 161 9.06 19.57 20.40
C ARG A 161 8.33 20.81 19.90
N VAL A 162 9.08 21.83 19.52
CA VAL A 162 8.57 22.92 18.71
C VAL A 162 7.94 22.28 17.49
N THR A 163 6.61 22.29 17.42
CA THR A 163 5.87 21.78 16.27
C THR A 163 6.11 22.70 15.10
N ALA A 164 7.17 22.45 14.33
CA ALA A 164 7.08 22.70 12.91
C ALA A 164 5.87 21.87 12.44
N LYS A 165 4.88 22.53 11.83
CA LYS A 165 3.78 21.85 11.14
C LYS A 165 4.41 20.97 10.07
N ALA A 166 4.72 19.72 10.41
CA ALA A 166 4.99 18.69 9.43
C ALA A 166 3.67 18.53 8.69
N THR A 167 3.57 19.12 7.50
CA THR A 167 2.59 18.76 6.50
C THR A 167 2.56 17.23 6.47
N ARG A 168 1.38 16.64 6.62
CA ARG A 168 1.20 15.19 6.43
C ARG A 168 1.46 14.91 4.95
N ILE A 169 2.72 14.79 4.57
CA ILE A 169 3.16 14.44 3.24
C ILE A 169 2.82 12.95 3.11
N LEU A 170 1.80 12.65 2.31
CA LEU A 170 1.49 11.28 1.88
C LEU A 170 2.79 10.66 1.34
N GLY A 171 3.18 9.48 1.85
CA GLY A 171 4.40 8.80 1.41
C GLY A 171 4.39 8.60 -0.10
N GLU A 172 5.56 8.67 -0.74
CA GLU A 172 5.72 8.63 -2.20
C GLU A 172 5.06 7.39 -2.83
N GLN A 173 5.05 6.26 -2.13
CA GLN A 173 4.40 5.01 -2.57
C GLN A 173 2.85 5.11 -2.65
N PHE A 174 2.25 6.09 -1.98
CA PHE A 174 0.81 6.33 -1.98
C PHE A 174 0.40 7.49 -2.88
N ARG A 175 1.35 8.19 -3.51
CA ARG A 175 1.09 9.21 -4.51
C ARG A 175 1.09 8.58 -5.90
N GLY A 176 0.12 8.93 -6.73
CA GLY A 176 0.24 8.70 -8.16
C GLY A 176 1.36 9.56 -8.73
N ALA A 177 2.01 9.09 -9.79
CA ALA A 177 2.95 9.87 -10.57
C ALA A 177 2.31 11.17 -11.05
N ASP A 178 3.12 12.23 -11.18
CA ASP A 178 2.68 13.44 -11.87
C ASP A 178 2.66 13.16 -13.37
N ILE A 179 1.45 13.14 -13.94
CA ILE A 179 1.17 12.70 -15.31
C ILE A 179 0.94 13.91 -16.25
N SER A 180 1.09 15.13 -15.73
CA SER A 180 0.65 16.36 -16.39
C SER A 180 1.39 16.66 -17.70
N ASP A 181 2.66 16.27 -17.81
CA ASP A 181 3.56 16.62 -18.92
C ASP A 181 4.12 15.38 -19.65
N ILE A 182 3.32 14.32 -19.78
CA ILE A 182 3.76 13.09 -20.46
C ILE A 182 3.20 13.04 -21.89
N ASN A 183 4.09 13.18 -22.88
CA ASN A 183 3.76 12.89 -24.27
C ASN A 183 3.71 11.38 -24.49
N ALA A 184 2.61 10.89 -25.07
CA ALA A 184 2.50 9.50 -25.49
C ALA A 184 3.52 9.23 -26.61
N VAL A 185 4.41 8.27 -26.36
CA VAL A 185 5.44 7.81 -27.30
C VAL A 185 4.88 6.71 -28.21
N SER A 186 3.87 5.98 -27.74
CA SER A 186 3.27 4.85 -28.44
C SER A 186 1.85 4.60 -27.94
N ASN A 187 1.04 3.85 -28.70
CA ASN A 187 -0.35 3.52 -28.38
C ASN A 187 -0.56 2.03 -28.04
N LEU A 188 0.51 1.31 -27.68
CA LEU A 188 0.45 -0.13 -27.39
C LEU A 188 -0.56 -0.51 -26.29
N LEU A 189 -0.79 0.40 -25.34
CA LEU A 189 -1.68 0.20 -24.19
C LEU A 189 -2.97 1.03 -24.30
N GLU A 190 -3.31 1.48 -25.51
CA GLU A 190 -4.50 2.31 -25.74
C GLU A 190 -5.78 1.63 -25.23
N SER A 191 -6.62 2.41 -24.55
CA SER A 191 -7.88 1.94 -23.94
C SER A 191 -7.73 0.83 -22.89
N LYS A 192 -6.52 0.61 -22.34
CA LYS A 192 -6.29 -0.31 -21.23
C LYS A 192 -6.05 0.46 -19.94
N GLU A 193 -6.71 0.02 -18.86
CA GLU A 193 -6.59 0.63 -17.54
C GLU A 193 -5.80 -0.29 -16.61
N PHE A 194 -4.78 0.25 -15.94
CA PHE A 194 -3.87 -0.48 -15.07
C PHE A 194 -3.84 0.10 -13.67
N CYS A 195 -3.75 -0.77 -12.66
CA CYS A 195 -3.52 -0.35 -11.28
C CYS A 195 -2.14 -0.80 -10.80
N VAL A 196 -1.21 0.11 -10.56
CA VAL A 196 0.12 -0.25 -10.06
C VAL A 196 0.10 -0.27 -8.53
N LEU A 197 0.38 -1.44 -7.94
CA LEU A 197 0.32 -1.63 -6.49
C LEU A 197 1.69 -1.53 -5.84
N THR A 198 2.71 -2.10 -6.48
CA THR A 198 4.11 -2.10 -6.02
C THR A 198 5.06 -1.79 -7.16
N GLY A 199 6.29 -1.38 -6.83
CA GLY A 199 7.37 -1.26 -7.81
C GLY A 199 7.83 -2.63 -8.31
N TRP A 200 8.78 -2.65 -9.23
CA TRP A 200 9.36 -3.87 -9.78
C TRP A 200 10.86 -3.73 -9.96
N LYS A 201 11.64 -4.60 -9.32
CA LYS A 201 13.12 -4.53 -9.29
C LYS A 201 13.61 -3.12 -8.92
N GLN A 202 14.25 -2.42 -9.87
CA GLN A 202 14.79 -1.05 -9.69
C GLN A 202 13.81 0.05 -10.12
N LEU A 203 12.62 -0.31 -10.63
CA LEU A 203 11.60 0.65 -11.04
C LEU A 203 10.66 0.93 -9.87
N SER A 204 10.52 2.20 -9.54
CA SER A 204 9.53 2.62 -8.56
C SER A 204 8.12 2.42 -9.11
N LYS A 205 7.12 2.39 -8.22
CA LYS A 205 5.72 2.41 -8.61
C LYS A 205 5.41 3.53 -9.62
N GLN A 206 5.94 4.72 -9.37
CA GLN A 206 5.72 5.89 -10.22
C GLN A 206 6.36 5.75 -11.60
N ASP A 207 7.54 5.14 -11.70
CA ASP A 207 8.19 4.89 -13.00
C ASP A 207 7.35 3.97 -13.88
N ILE A 208 6.71 2.97 -13.28
CA ILE A 208 5.81 2.05 -13.97
C ILE A 208 4.56 2.81 -14.43
N GLU A 209 3.97 3.64 -13.58
CA GLU A 209 2.81 4.48 -13.94
C GLU A 209 3.14 5.43 -15.11
N ILE A 210 4.29 6.09 -15.08
CA ILE A 210 4.78 6.97 -16.16
C ILE A 210 4.92 6.19 -17.47
N LYS A 211 5.51 4.98 -17.42
CA LYS A 211 5.68 4.13 -18.60
C LYS A 211 4.34 3.71 -19.20
N ILE A 212 3.38 3.31 -18.37
CA ILE A 212 2.04 2.93 -18.84
C ILE A 212 1.40 4.07 -19.62
N VAL A 213 1.45 5.29 -19.07
CA VAL A 213 0.86 6.46 -19.73
C VAL A 213 1.62 6.85 -20.99
N ARG A 214 2.96 6.75 -21.01
CA ARG A 214 3.77 6.95 -22.22
C ARG A 214 3.39 6.01 -23.36
N HIS A 215 2.89 4.82 -23.06
CA HIS A 215 2.44 3.84 -24.05
C HIS A 215 0.91 3.88 -24.29
N GLY A 216 0.22 4.96 -23.86
CA GLY A 216 -1.19 5.19 -24.15
C GLY A 216 -2.18 4.55 -23.18
N GLY A 217 -1.69 3.96 -22.08
CA GLY A 217 -2.52 3.34 -21.06
C GLY A 217 -3.01 4.32 -19.99
N THR A 218 -4.11 3.97 -19.33
CA THR A 218 -4.68 4.73 -18.21
C THR A 218 -4.24 4.12 -16.88
N VAL A 219 -3.79 4.94 -15.93
CA VAL A 219 -3.41 4.48 -14.58
C VAL A 219 -4.48 4.85 -13.56
N VAL A 220 -4.89 3.88 -12.74
CA VAL A 220 -5.80 4.08 -11.60
C VAL A 220 -5.16 3.66 -10.29
N GLN A 221 -5.51 4.36 -9.21
CA GLN A 221 -4.98 4.07 -7.88
C GLN A 221 -5.72 2.95 -7.15
N ASN A 222 -6.97 2.67 -7.54
CA ASN A 222 -7.79 1.57 -7.02
C ASN A 222 -8.41 0.83 -8.20
N PRO A 223 -8.35 -0.51 -8.24
CA PRO A 223 -8.95 -1.27 -9.32
C PRO A 223 -10.48 -1.19 -9.26
N GLY A 224 -11.10 -0.92 -10.40
CA GLY A 224 -12.55 -0.98 -10.64
C GLY A 224 -12.91 -2.07 -11.65
N ALA A 225 -14.18 -2.12 -12.05
CA ALA A 225 -14.67 -3.13 -13.00
C ALA A 225 -14.06 -3.02 -14.41
N ASN A 226 -13.51 -1.85 -14.76
CA ASN A 226 -12.89 -1.59 -16.06
C ASN A 226 -11.36 -1.74 -16.02
N THR A 227 -10.77 -2.00 -14.86
CA THR A 227 -9.33 -2.17 -14.72
C THR A 227 -8.91 -3.48 -15.35
N SER A 228 -8.08 -3.40 -16.40
CA SER A 228 -7.65 -4.56 -17.18
C SER A 228 -6.78 -5.51 -16.36
N CYS A 229 -5.81 -4.98 -15.60
CA CYS A 229 -5.08 -5.74 -14.59
C CYS A 229 -4.43 -4.82 -13.55
N ALA A 230 -4.14 -5.39 -12.38
CA ALA A 230 -3.30 -4.77 -11.37
C ALA A 230 -1.87 -5.32 -11.43
N LEU A 231 -0.87 -4.45 -11.42
CA LEU A 231 0.55 -4.81 -11.48
C LEU A 231 1.14 -4.85 -10.06
N ALA A 232 1.73 -5.98 -9.69
CA ALA A 232 2.41 -6.13 -8.42
C ALA A 232 3.58 -7.12 -8.51
N ASP A 233 4.73 -6.76 -7.95
CA ASP A 233 5.87 -7.67 -7.74
C ASP A 233 5.78 -8.34 -6.36
N GLU A 234 5.73 -7.51 -5.31
CA GLU A 234 5.61 -7.95 -3.93
C GLU A 234 4.17 -8.26 -3.52
N TYR A 235 4.03 -9.32 -2.73
CA TYR A 235 2.75 -9.83 -2.27
C TYR A 235 2.29 -9.13 -0.98
N THR A 236 1.78 -7.91 -1.12
CA THR A 236 1.26 -7.12 0.01
C THR A 236 -0.16 -7.56 0.40
N LEU A 237 -0.63 -7.20 1.60
CA LEU A 237 -2.03 -7.41 2.01
C LEU A 237 -3.01 -6.81 0.99
N ARG A 238 -2.67 -5.66 0.40
CA ARG A 238 -3.50 -5.03 -0.64
C ARG A 238 -3.58 -5.88 -1.92
N VAL A 239 -2.50 -6.55 -2.29
CA VAL A 239 -2.48 -7.49 -3.44
C VAL A 239 -3.35 -8.70 -3.16
N ARG A 240 -3.18 -9.33 -1.98
CA ARG A 240 -4.04 -10.44 -1.52
C ARG A 240 -5.51 -10.06 -1.53
N ASN A 241 -5.82 -8.85 -1.07
CA ASN A 241 -7.18 -8.33 -1.02
C ASN A 241 -7.76 -8.18 -2.43
N ILE A 242 -7.00 -7.63 -3.37
CA ILE A 242 -7.46 -7.47 -4.75
C ILE A 242 -7.69 -8.84 -5.41
N GLU A 243 -6.78 -9.80 -5.24
CA GLU A 243 -6.95 -11.17 -5.75
C GLU A 243 -8.19 -11.85 -5.15
N ALA A 244 -8.36 -11.78 -3.83
CA ALA A 244 -9.48 -12.41 -3.14
C ALA A 244 -10.83 -11.75 -3.45
N SER A 245 -10.86 -10.45 -3.79
CA SER A 245 -12.07 -9.77 -4.22
C SER A 245 -12.59 -10.25 -5.58
N GLY A 246 -11.74 -10.86 -6.41
CA GLY A 246 -12.08 -11.32 -7.76
C GLY A 246 -12.45 -10.20 -8.75
N LYS A 247 -12.31 -8.92 -8.36
CA LYS A 247 -12.72 -7.76 -9.17
C LYS A 247 -11.76 -7.47 -10.33
N CYS A 248 -10.50 -7.86 -10.21
CA CYS A 248 -9.45 -7.60 -11.20
C CYS A 248 -8.37 -8.69 -11.12
N SER A 249 -7.75 -9.03 -12.25
CA SER A 249 -6.61 -9.94 -12.28
C SER A 249 -5.34 -9.22 -11.83
N VAL A 250 -4.56 -9.86 -10.95
CA VAL A 250 -3.22 -9.37 -10.58
C VAL A 250 -2.21 -10.02 -11.50
N ALA A 251 -1.52 -9.20 -12.29
CA ALA A 251 -0.40 -9.64 -13.11
C ALA A 251 0.89 -9.45 -12.30
N LYS A 252 1.51 -10.58 -11.96
CA LYS A 252 2.85 -10.59 -11.39
C LYS A 252 3.86 -10.45 -12.53
N LEU A 253 4.76 -9.48 -12.44
CA LEU A 253 5.89 -9.35 -13.36
C LEU A 253 6.90 -10.47 -13.06
N THR A 254 6.61 -11.67 -13.57
CA THR A 254 7.42 -12.86 -13.37
C THR A 254 8.54 -12.97 -14.42
N GLU A 255 9.56 -13.76 -14.11
CA GLU A 255 10.61 -14.14 -15.07
C GLU A 255 10.02 -14.77 -16.34
N GLU A 256 8.83 -15.39 -16.27
CA GLU A 256 8.16 -15.95 -17.45
C GLU A 256 7.68 -14.88 -18.43
N ILE A 257 7.22 -13.72 -17.93
CA ILE A 257 6.88 -12.58 -18.78
C ILE A 257 8.15 -11.98 -19.37
N GLU A 258 9.22 -11.89 -18.59
CA GLU A 258 10.53 -11.42 -19.06
C GLU A 258 11.09 -12.33 -20.15
N GLN A 259 10.96 -13.65 -19.99
CA GLN A 259 11.33 -14.64 -21.03
C GLN A 259 10.49 -14.47 -22.29
N LYS A 260 9.17 -14.33 -22.16
CA LYS A 260 8.29 -14.09 -23.33
C LYS A 260 8.66 -12.79 -24.06
N LEU A 261 8.96 -11.73 -23.32
CA LEU A 261 9.40 -10.46 -23.90
C LEU A 261 10.78 -10.58 -24.55
N SER A 262 11.71 -11.34 -23.97
CA SER A 262 13.05 -11.56 -24.55
C SER A 262 13.05 -12.34 -25.86
N VAL A 263 11.95 -13.04 -26.17
CA VAL A 263 11.77 -13.70 -27.47
C VAL A 263 11.36 -12.69 -28.54
N GLU A 264 10.68 -11.62 -28.16
CA GLU A 264 10.11 -10.63 -29.08
C GLU A 264 10.92 -9.33 -29.17
N TYR A 265 11.68 -9.02 -28.12
CA TYR A 265 12.43 -7.77 -27.96
C TYR A 265 13.85 -8.02 -27.45
N ASP A 266 14.78 -7.17 -27.86
CA ASP A 266 16.14 -7.16 -27.36
C ASP A 266 16.24 -6.55 -25.95
N GLU A 267 17.46 -6.54 -25.41
CA GLU A 267 17.73 -6.03 -24.06
C GLU A 267 17.58 -4.50 -23.91
N PHE A 268 17.33 -3.79 -25.01
CA PHE A 268 17.14 -2.33 -25.09
C PHE A 268 15.70 -1.96 -25.50
N GLY A 269 14.86 -2.96 -25.81
CA GLY A 269 13.46 -2.80 -26.18
C GLY A 269 13.21 -2.61 -27.68
N ASP A 270 14.18 -2.94 -28.53
CA ASP A 270 13.98 -3.03 -29.98
C ASP A 270 13.32 -4.37 -30.35
N SER A 271 12.39 -4.36 -31.30
CA SER A 271 11.64 -5.57 -31.65
C SER A 271 12.39 -6.43 -32.65
N TYR A 272 12.48 -7.73 -32.41
CA TYR A 272 13.02 -8.68 -33.39
C TYR A 272 12.09 -8.94 -34.58
N THR A 273 10.79 -8.66 -34.42
CA THR A 273 9.74 -9.08 -35.35
C THR A 273 9.10 -7.91 -36.10
N HIS A 274 9.20 -6.69 -35.57
CA HIS A 274 8.61 -5.50 -36.16
C HIS A 274 9.69 -4.52 -36.64
N PRO A 275 9.54 -3.87 -37.80
CA PRO A 275 10.48 -2.86 -38.26
C PRO A 275 10.58 -1.69 -37.27
N ALA A 276 11.80 -1.22 -37.00
CA ALA A 276 12.02 -0.05 -36.16
C ALA A 276 11.48 1.23 -36.84
N THR A 277 10.72 2.02 -36.08
CA THR A 277 10.37 3.41 -36.39
C THR A 277 11.39 4.37 -35.78
N GLU A 278 11.43 5.63 -36.23
CA GLU A 278 12.32 6.66 -35.66
C GLU A 278 12.17 6.77 -34.13
N GLU A 279 10.93 6.67 -33.64
CA GLU A 279 10.62 6.77 -32.21
C GLU A 279 11.11 5.55 -31.44
N SER A 280 10.84 4.35 -31.95
CA SER A 280 11.30 3.09 -31.31
C SER A 280 12.82 3.00 -31.26
N LEU A 281 13.50 3.44 -32.33
CA LEU A 281 14.95 3.43 -32.40
C LEU A 281 15.55 4.49 -31.46
N ARG A 282 14.95 5.68 -31.38
CA ARG A 282 15.36 6.72 -30.41
C ARG A 282 15.24 6.20 -28.98
N TYR A 283 14.17 5.48 -28.65
CA TYR A 283 13.99 4.86 -27.35
C TYR A 283 15.08 3.83 -27.04
N ALA A 284 15.34 2.88 -27.96
CA ALA A 284 16.35 1.84 -27.77
C ALA A 284 17.75 2.44 -27.54
N LEU A 285 18.13 3.44 -28.34
CA LEU A 285 19.40 4.15 -28.19
C LEU A 285 19.52 4.91 -26.85
N GLU A 286 18.43 5.48 -26.34
CA GLU A 286 18.41 6.10 -25.01
C GLU A 286 18.64 5.05 -23.89
N GLN A 287 18.11 3.82 -24.06
CA GLN A 287 18.35 2.73 -23.11
C GLN A 287 19.82 2.27 -23.12
N VAL A 288 20.44 2.17 -24.30
CA VAL A 288 21.88 1.86 -24.44
C VAL A 288 22.72 2.88 -23.67
N GLN A 289 22.42 4.17 -23.82
CA GLN A 289 23.14 5.22 -23.11
C GLN A 289 22.93 5.15 -21.59
N LYS A 290 21.71 4.88 -21.12
CA LYS A 290 21.41 4.72 -19.68
C LYS A 290 22.09 3.51 -19.05
N LYS A 291 22.20 2.40 -19.78
CA LYS A 291 22.95 1.20 -19.34
C LYS A 291 24.47 1.43 -19.33
N GLY A 292 24.96 2.52 -19.91
CA GLY A 292 26.39 2.82 -19.97
C GLY A 292 27.17 1.87 -20.86
N CYS A 293 26.50 1.18 -21.79
CA CYS A 293 27.11 0.26 -22.75
C CYS A 293 27.39 0.92 -24.12
N ALA A 294 27.22 2.24 -24.21
CA ALA A 294 27.60 2.99 -25.40
C ALA A 294 29.10 2.88 -25.65
N VAL A 295 29.47 2.46 -26.87
CA VAL A 295 30.86 2.36 -27.31
C VAL A 295 31.26 3.63 -28.03
N GLU A 296 32.39 4.23 -27.65
CA GLU A 296 32.98 5.33 -28.42
C GLU A 296 33.54 4.78 -29.74
N LEU A 297 32.97 5.24 -30.86
CA LEU A 297 33.44 4.87 -32.19
C LEU A 297 34.59 5.81 -32.60
N THR A 298 35.67 5.21 -33.11
CA THR A 298 36.76 5.98 -33.72
C THR A 298 36.35 6.51 -35.10
N GLU A 299 37.04 7.54 -35.61
CA GLU A 299 36.77 8.08 -36.96
C GLU A 299 36.81 7.02 -38.05
N GLY A 300 37.70 6.02 -37.93
CA GLY A 300 37.78 4.89 -38.84
C GLY A 300 36.54 3.99 -38.77
N MET A 301 36.09 3.64 -37.57
CA MET A 301 34.89 2.80 -37.38
C MET A 301 33.62 3.51 -37.88
N ILE A 302 33.54 4.83 -37.71
CA ILE A 302 32.44 5.63 -38.25
C ILE A 302 32.47 5.59 -39.79
N ALA A 303 33.65 5.70 -40.41
CA ALA A 303 33.78 5.62 -41.86
C ALA A 303 33.38 4.24 -42.40
N ASP A 304 33.79 3.16 -41.74
CA ASP A 304 33.40 1.79 -42.12
C ASP A 304 31.87 1.60 -42.04
N LEU A 305 31.25 2.06 -40.94
CA LEU A 305 29.79 2.02 -40.78
C LEU A 305 29.06 2.85 -41.85
N GLU A 306 29.58 4.03 -42.20
CA GLU A 306 28.99 4.87 -43.25
C GLU A 306 29.03 4.18 -44.63
N ILE A 307 30.13 3.47 -44.94
CA ILE A 307 30.26 2.69 -46.18
C ILE A 307 29.27 1.52 -46.21
N ASP A 308 29.12 0.83 -45.09
CA ASP A 308 28.24 -0.34 -45.00
C ASP A 308 26.75 0.04 -45.02
N LEU A 309 26.39 1.16 -44.39
CA LEU A 309 24.99 1.58 -44.24
C LEU A 309 24.48 2.44 -45.41
N PHE A 310 25.34 3.20 -46.07
CA PHE A 310 24.93 4.15 -47.11
C PHE A 310 25.56 3.81 -48.46
N SER A 311 24.74 3.73 -49.50
CA SER A 311 25.15 3.38 -50.86
C SER A 311 25.85 4.53 -51.64
N GLY A 312 26.27 5.60 -50.96
CA GLY A 312 26.93 6.75 -51.60
C GLY A 312 27.58 7.72 -50.61
N PRO A 313 28.46 8.61 -51.10
CA PRO A 313 29.18 9.55 -50.25
C PRO A 313 28.21 10.55 -49.61
N SER A 314 28.17 10.57 -48.28
CA SER A 314 27.39 11.57 -47.55
C SER A 314 28.10 12.93 -47.63
N PRO A 315 27.39 14.03 -47.92
CA PRO A 315 27.97 15.37 -47.90
C PRO A 315 28.51 15.74 -46.50
N PHE A 316 28.03 15.08 -45.46
CA PHE A 316 28.47 15.29 -44.07
C PHE A 316 29.71 14.47 -43.71
N SER A 317 30.15 13.51 -44.54
CA SER A 317 31.30 12.65 -44.25
C SER A 317 32.42 12.68 -45.29
N MET A 318 32.33 13.55 -46.31
CA MET A 318 33.32 13.65 -47.40
C MET A 318 34.77 13.76 -46.94
N PHE A 319 35.02 14.38 -45.77
CA PHE A 319 36.37 14.59 -45.24
C PHE A 319 36.71 13.70 -44.04
N ARG A 320 35.89 12.69 -43.71
CA ARG A 320 36.07 11.86 -42.49
C ARG A 320 37.43 11.18 -42.41
N LEU A 321 37.93 10.69 -43.55
CA LEU A 321 39.25 10.05 -43.65
C LEU A 321 40.35 11.01 -44.10
N CYS A 322 40.03 12.29 -44.32
CA CYS A 322 40.99 13.29 -44.76
C CYS A 322 41.61 13.98 -43.55
N ARG A 323 42.94 13.93 -43.46
CA ARG A 323 43.69 14.79 -42.54
C ARG A 323 44.09 16.06 -43.28
N ALA A 324 43.49 17.18 -42.90
CA ALA A 324 43.82 18.48 -43.47
C ALA A 324 44.72 19.27 -42.51
N TYR A 325 45.84 19.77 -43.02
CA TYR A 325 46.60 20.81 -42.34
C TYR A 325 46.07 22.17 -42.79
N ILE A 326 45.57 22.97 -41.84
CA ILE A 326 45.13 24.34 -42.09
C ILE A 326 46.23 25.25 -41.58
N ASP A 327 46.94 25.90 -42.50
CA ASP A 327 48.06 26.77 -42.18
C ASP A 327 47.57 28.05 -41.50
N LYS A 328 47.62 28.06 -40.16
CA LYS A 328 47.25 29.19 -39.30
C LYS A 328 48.46 29.82 -38.60
N TYR A 329 49.66 29.38 -38.94
CA TYR A 329 50.88 29.84 -38.28
C TYR A 329 51.57 30.89 -39.15
N GLU A 330 51.83 32.07 -38.59
CA GLU A 330 52.63 33.08 -39.28
C GLU A 330 54.05 32.56 -39.49
N LYS A 331 54.57 32.75 -40.70
CA LYS A 331 55.98 32.54 -41.00
C LYS A 331 56.79 33.54 -40.18
N VAL A 332 57.44 33.06 -39.13
CA VAL A 332 58.49 33.83 -38.45
C VAL A 332 59.67 33.93 -39.41
N SER A 333 59.78 35.05 -40.11
CA SER A 333 60.91 35.42 -40.98
C SER A 333 61.97 36.17 -40.21
#